data_AF-A0A0F8YAV1-F1
#
_entry.id   AF-A0A0F8YAV1-F1
#
_cell.length_a   1.000
_cell.length_b   1.000
_cell.length_c   1.000
_cell.angle_alpha   90.00
_cell.angle_beta   90.00
_cell.angle_gamma   90.00
#
_symmetry.space_group_name_H-M   'P 1'
#
loop_
_entity.id
_entity.type
_entity.pdbx_description
1 polymer ?
#
loop_
_entity_poly.entity_id
_entity_poly.type
_entity_poly.pdbx_seq_one_letter_code
_entity_poly.pdbx_strand_id
1 'polypeptide(L)'
;MKDRGELIEDAAYEGFCFGYYLSGFESRGNPREEAQILMGQDTLLDKLLSEIWRPEYFKEMIDKEQIDLYRLRQDIGLFPSADSRAVRLVTAKYSINFTYEKIEKMGIGRYHFQSGDQQKDLRISIVQDDRIILSYNIAGRAVRVVYILLEENLEEVIEQERSRRLKIFGTITKRGRVLKSAGYGNIRLLEGLS
;
A
#
# COMPACT_ATOMS: atom_id res chain seq x y z
N MET A 1 1.51 -53.64 37.01
CA MET A 1 2.07 -52.30 36.73
C MET A 1 1.03 -51.54 35.92
N LYS A 2 0.81 -50.31 36.35
CA LYS A 2 -0.15 -49.32 35.85
C LYS A 2 0.47 -48.66 34.61
N ASP A 3 -0.25 -48.59 33.49
CA ASP A 3 -0.67 -47.28 32.94
C ASP A 3 -1.57 -47.43 31.71
N ARG A 4 -2.61 -46.59 31.71
CA ARG A 4 -3.50 -46.24 30.60
C ARG A 4 -2.91 -45.03 29.88
N GLY A 5 -3.26 -44.86 28.61
CA GLY A 5 -3.19 -43.59 27.88
C GLY A 5 -3.48 -43.87 26.39
N GLU A 6 -4.76 -43.95 26.02
CA GLU A 6 -5.58 -42.88 25.43
C GLU A 6 -5.37 -42.71 23.92
N LEU A 7 -6.43 -43.05 23.19
CA LEU A 7 -6.68 -42.71 21.80
C LEU A 7 -7.13 -41.24 21.75
N ILE A 8 -6.49 -40.42 20.91
CA ILE A 8 -7.10 -39.22 20.33
C ILE A 8 -6.69 -39.16 18.85
N GLU A 9 -7.67 -39.43 17.99
CA GLU A 9 -7.64 -38.99 16.60
C GLU A 9 -7.93 -37.48 16.58
N ASP A 10 -7.12 -36.71 15.85
CA ASP A 10 -7.61 -35.46 15.27
C ASP A 10 -6.98 -35.27 13.89
N ALA A 11 -7.84 -35.40 12.88
CA ALA A 11 -7.53 -35.20 11.49
C ALA A 11 -7.29 -33.71 11.21
N ALA A 12 -6.12 -33.37 10.68
CA ALA A 12 -5.91 -32.13 9.96
C ALA A 12 -5.59 -32.46 8.50
N TYR A 13 -6.64 -32.49 7.68
CA TYR A 13 -6.54 -32.43 6.22
C TYR A 13 -6.01 -31.03 5.84
N GLU A 14 -4.74 -30.91 5.46
CA GLU A 14 -4.28 -29.75 4.68
C GLU A 14 -4.43 -30.08 3.20
N GLY A 15 -5.59 -29.70 2.66
CA GLY A 15 -5.91 -29.84 1.25
C GLY A 15 -5.05 -28.92 0.38
N PHE A 16 -4.26 -29.51 -0.51
CA PHE A 16 -3.68 -28.81 -1.65
C PHE A 16 -4.75 -28.70 -2.75
N CYS A 17 -5.40 -27.55 -2.88
CA CYS A 17 -6.23 -27.24 -4.04
C CYS A 17 -5.42 -26.41 -5.06
N PHE A 18 -4.88 -27.09 -6.07
CA PHE A 18 -4.36 -26.45 -7.28
C PHE A 18 -5.51 -26.21 -8.26
N GLY A 19 -5.97 -24.97 -8.36
CA GLY A 19 -6.86 -24.53 -9.43
C GLY A 19 -6.07 -23.75 -10.47
N TYR A 20 -5.47 -24.43 -11.46
CA TYR A 20 -4.98 -23.77 -12.66
C TYR A 20 -6.13 -23.65 -13.67
N TYR A 21 -6.62 -22.44 -13.89
CA TYR A 21 -7.34 -22.10 -15.12
C TYR A 21 -6.29 -21.65 -16.14
N LEU A 22 -5.98 -22.52 -17.11
CA LEU A 22 -5.18 -22.13 -18.28
C LEU A 22 -6.12 -21.76 -19.41
N SER A 23 -6.06 -20.51 -19.85
CA SER A 23 -6.68 -20.04 -21.09
C SER A 23 -5.90 -20.61 -22.27
N GLY A 24 -6.59 -21.30 -23.19
CA GLY A 24 -5.96 -21.84 -24.39
C GLY A 24 -5.54 -20.74 -25.35
N PHE A 25 -4.28 -20.75 -25.80
CA PHE A 25 -3.77 -19.89 -26.87
C PHE A 25 -3.22 -20.75 -28.01
N GLU A 26 -3.50 -20.35 -29.24
CA GLU A 26 -2.92 -20.93 -30.45
C GLU A 26 -1.57 -20.25 -30.76
N SER A 27 -0.49 -21.04 -30.83
CA SER A 27 0.85 -20.56 -31.23
C SER A 27 1.17 -20.97 -32.67
N ARG A 28 1.82 -20.07 -33.43
CA ARG A 28 2.38 -20.31 -34.77
C ARG A 28 3.85 -20.74 -34.72
N GLY A 29 4.38 -21.11 -33.55
CA GLY A 29 5.78 -21.51 -33.30
C GLY A 29 5.91 -22.64 -32.29
N ASN A 30 7.14 -22.95 -31.84
CA ASN A 30 7.41 -23.98 -30.82
C ASN A 30 6.88 -23.51 -29.46
N PRO A 31 5.71 -24.00 -28.99
CA PRO A 31 4.99 -23.41 -27.86
C PRO A 31 5.77 -23.52 -26.55
N ARG A 32 6.74 -24.44 -26.49
CA ARG A 32 7.52 -24.76 -25.29
C ARG A 32 8.61 -23.72 -25.00
N GLU A 33 9.19 -23.13 -26.03
CA GLU A 33 10.22 -22.10 -25.91
C GLU A 33 9.59 -20.73 -25.63
N GLU A 34 8.51 -20.39 -26.34
CA GLU A 34 7.72 -19.18 -26.05
C GLU A 34 7.11 -19.22 -24.65
N ALA A 35 6.57 -20.37 -24.23
CA ALA A 35 6.09 -20.55 -22.85
C ALA A 35 7.21 -20.42 -21.81
N GLN A 36 8.44 -20.90 -22.09
CA GLN A 36 9.57 -20.76 -21.15
C GLN A 36 10.07 -19.32 -21.03
N ILE A 37 10.07 -18.56 -22.13
CA ILE A 37 10.46 -17.14 -22.13
C ILE A 37 9.38 -16.30 -21.42
N LEU A 38 8.09 -16.54 -21.68
CA LEU A 38 7.00 -15.88 -20.94
C LEU A 38 6.94 -16.31 -19.46
N MET A 39 7.23 -17.58 -19.14
CA MET A 39 7.30 -18.07 -17.75
C MET A 39 8.50 -17.52 -16.97
N GLY A 40 9.53 -17.03 -17.66
CA GLY A 40 10.72 -16.44 -17.06
C GLY A 40 10.53 -14.99 -16.58
N GLN A 41 9.51 -14.29 -17.07
CA GLN A 41 9.24 -12.89 -16.74
C GLN A 41 8.02 -12.82 -15.82
N ASP A 42 8.26 -12.54 -14.54
CA ASP A 42 7.19 -12.43 -13.55
C ASP A 42 6.53 -11.05 -13.65
N THR A 43 5.53 -10.95 -14.54
CA THR A 43 4.82 -9.69 -14.84
C THR A 43 4.23 -9.01 -13.59
N LEU A 44 3.84 -9.79 -12.59
CA LEU A 44 3.35 -9.28 -11.31
C LEU A 44 4.46 -8.62 -10.49
N LEU A 45 5.65 -9.22 -10.50
CA LEU A 45 6.82 -8.64 -9.84
C LEU A 45 7.28 -7.38 -10.57
N ASP A 46 7.30 -7.41 -11.90
CA ASP A 46 7.68 -6.26 -12.73
C ASP A 46 6.76 -5.07 -12.44
N LYS A 47 5.44 -5.29 -12.42
CA LYS A 47 4.45 -4.28 -12.04
C LYS A 47 4.66 -3.78 -10.61
N LEU A 48 4.90 -4.69 -9.66
CA LEU A 48 5.18 -4.32 -8.28
C LEU A 48 6.38 -3.36 -8.20
N LEU A 49 7.44 -3.62 -8.96
CA LEU A 49 8.68 -2.86 -8.92
C LEU A 49 8.66 -1.57 -9.76
N SER A 50 7.78 -1.46 -10.75
CA SER A 50 7.67 -0.29 -11.62
C SER A 50 6.74 0.80 -11.09
N GLU A 51 5.82 0.44 -10.19
CA GLU A 51 4.76 1.32 -9.74
C GLU A 51 5.02 1.95 -8.36
N ILE A 52 4.34 3.08 -8.11
CA ILE A 52 4.30 3.71 -6.78
C ILE A 52 3.01 3.32 -6.07
N TRP A 53 3.14 2.74 -4.89
CA TRP A 53 1.99 2.28 -4.11
C TRP A 53 1.70 3.27 -2.98
N ARG A 54 0.44 3.68 -2.86
CA ARG A 54 -0.05 4.62 -1.85
C ARG A 54 -0.80 3.90 -0.74
N PRO A 55 -0.80 4.42 0.49
CA PRO A 55 -1.61 3.82 1.54
C PRO A 55 -3.09 3.84 1.18
N GLU A 56 -3.83 2.76 1.48
CA GLU A 56 -5.27 2.67 1.19
C GLU A 56 -6.08 3.85 1.73
N TYR A 57 -5.70 4.38 2.90
CA TYR A 57 -6.40 5.51 3.51
C TYR A 57 -6.36 6.80 2.68
N PHE A 58 -5.50 6.91 1.65
CA PHE A 58 -5.53 8.03 0.70
C PHE A 58 -6.84 8.01 -0.10
N LYS A 59 -7.17 6.85 -0.67
CA LYS A 59 -8.42 6.67 -1.41
C LYS A 59 -9.63 6.92 -0.51
N GLU A 60 -9.61 6.41 0.73
CA GLU A 60 -10.69 6.70 1.68
C GLU A 60 -10.88 8.20 1.96
N MET A 61 -9.79 8.97 2.08
CA MET A 61 -9.88 10.42 2.32
C MET A 61 -10.44 11.17 1.11
N ILE A 62 -10.06 10.74 -0.10
CA ILE A 62 -10.53 11.30 -1.37
C ILE A 62 -12.01 10.98 -1.56
N ASP A 63 -12.39 9.71 -1.46
CA ASP A 63 -13.77 9.23 -1.66
C ASP A 63 -14.75 9.87 -0.65
N LYS A 64 -14.29 10.17 0.58
CA LYS A 64 -15.10 10.82 1.63
C LYS A 64 -15.06 12.35 1.59
N GLU A 65 -14.30 12.96 0.68
CA GLU A 65 -14.00 14.40 0.65
C GLU A 65 -13.47 14.95 2.00
N GLN A 66 -12.82 14.09 2.79
CA GLN A 66 -12.26 14.42 4.11
C GLN A 66 -10.73 14.47 4.02
N ILE A 67 -10.24 15.39 3.18
CA ILE A 67 -8.82 15.49 2.88
C ILE A 67 -8.09 16.20 4.03
N ASP A 68 -7.20 15.47 4.70
CA ASP A 68 -6.24 16.01 5.65
C ASP A 68 -4.87 16.20 4.97
N LEU A 69 -4.52 17.45 4.66
CA LEU A 69 -3.27 17.82 3.99
C LEU A 69 -2.00 17.52 4.82
N TYR A 70 -2.11 17.23 6.12
CA TYR A 70 -0.96 16.76 6.91
C TYR A 70 -0.69 15.26 6.70
N ARG A 71 -1.73 14.49 6.34
CA ARG A 71 -1.67 13.05 6.15
C ARG A 71 -1.61 12.65 4.68
N LEU A 72 -2.25 13.41 3.80
CA LEU A 72 -2.25 13.23 2.35
C LEU A 72 -1.07 14.03 1.75
N ARG A 73 0.08 13.37 1.65
CA ARG A 73 1.32 13.95 1.12
C ARG A 73 1.89 13.07 0.02
N GLN A 74 2.49 13.70 -0.99
CA GLN A 74 3.07 13.02 -2.15
C GLN A 74 4.23 12.08 -1.84
N ASP A 75 4.99 12.43 -0.80
CA ASP A 75 6.18 11.67 -0.43
C ASP A 75 5.87 10.43 0.40
N ILE A 76 4.63 10.28 0.89
CA ILE A 76 4.17 9.09 1.61
C ILE A 76 3.78 8.00 0.61
N GLY A 77 4.30 6.79 0.83
CA GLY A 77 4.07 5.65 -0.07
C GLY A 77 5.15 4.58 0.05
N LEU A 78 4.99 3.55 -0.76
CA LEU A 78 5.99 2.54 -1.04
C LEU A 78 6.56 2.81 -2.43
N PHE A 79 7.88 2.94 -2.51
CA PHE A 79 8.63 3.28 -3.71
C PHE A 79 9.70 2.20 -3.96
N PRO A 80 9.34 1.13 -4.67
CA PRO A 80 10.30 0.15 -5.15
C PRO A 80 11.27 0.77 -6.18
N SER A 81 12.49 0.24 -6.21
CA SER A 81 13.49 0.56 -7.23
C SER A 81 14.26 -0.72 -7.54
N ALA A 82 14.04 -1.24 -8.75
CA ALA A 82 14.77 -2.40 -9.25
C ALA A 82 16.27 -2.10 -9.42
N ASP A 83 16.60 -0.93 -9.97
CA ASP A 83 17.98 -0.50 -10.24
C ASP A 83 18.85 -0.44 -8.99
N SER A 84 18.31 0.14 -7.92
CA SER A 84 19.03 0.29 -6.64
C SER A 84 18.88 -0.90 -5.69
N ARG A 85 18.12 -1.93 -6.10
CA ARG A 85 17.74 -3.09 -5.26
C ARG A 85 17.25 -2.68 -3.88
N ALA A 86 16.37 -1.69 -3.86
CA ALA A 86 15.83 -1.15 -2.64
C ALA A 86 14.33 -0.88 -2.76
N VAL A 87 13.62 -1.00 -1.65
CA VAL A 87 12.24 -0.56 -1.50
C VAL A 87 12.20 0.49 -0.41
N ARG A 88 11.85 1.73 -0.78
CA ARG A 88 11.71 2.83 0.19
C ARG A 88 10.27 2.93 0.65
N LEU A 89 10.07 2.84 1.96
CA LEU A 89 8.78 3.03 2.62
C LEU A 89 8.78 4.36 3.36
N VAL A 90 7.89 5.27 2.98
CA VAL A 90 7.67 6.53 3.69
C VAL A 90 6.28 6.54 4.29
N THR A 91 6.22 6.73 5.61
CA THR A 91 4.98 6.90 6.37
C THR A 91 4.92 8.30 6.96
N ALA A 92 3.80 8.67 7.58
CA ALA A 92 3.70 9.94 8.30
C ALA A 92 4.67 10.04 9.51
N LYS A 93 5.19 8.93 10.02
CA LYS A 93 6.00 8.88 11.25
C LYS A 93 7.48 8.63 11.01
N TYR A 94 7.83 7.91 9.95
CA TYR A 94 9.19 7.46 9.68
C TYR A 94 9.38 7.10 8.21
N SER A 95 10.65 7.01 7.80
CA SER A 95 11.09 6.50 6.50
C SER A 95 12.04 5.31 6.72
N ILE A 96 11.85 4.24 5.97
CA ILE A 96 12.68 3.03 6.01
C ILE A 96 13.11 2.68 4.59
N ASN A 97 14.38 2.32 4.43
CA ASN A 97 14.90 1.79 3.18
C ASN A 97 15.21 0.30 3.35
N PHE A 98 14.50 -0.56 2.62
CA PHE A 98 14.69 -2.01 2.59
C PHE A 98 15.58 -2.36 1.40
N THR A 99 16.88 -2.51 1.65
CA THR A 99 17.83 -3.03 0.65
C THR A 99 17.76 -4.55 0.62
N TYR A 100 17.69 -5.14 -0.57
CA TYR A 100 17.57 -6.58 -0.74
C TYR A 100 18.66 -7.14 -1.65
N GLU A 101 19.08 -8.36 -1.35
CA GLU A 101 20.05 -9.12 -2.17
C GLU A 101 19.32 -9.95 -3.22
N LYS A 102 18.18 -10.52 -2.84
CA LYS A 102 17.36 -11.40 -3.64
C LYS A 102 15.88 -11.20 -3.34
N ILE A 103 15.04 -11.39 -4.35
CA ILE A 103 13.59 -11.51 -4.19
C ILE A 103 13.23 -12.98 -4.39
N GLU A 104 12.62 -13.59 -3.39
CA GLU A 104 12.11 -14.96 -3.46
C GLU A 104 10.59 -14.96 -3.69
N LYS A 105 10.14 -15.71 -4.69
CA LYS A 105 8.72 -15.92 -4.94
C LYS A 105 8.19 -17.03 -4.04
N MET A 106 7.34 -16.67 -3.09
CA MET A 106 6.77 -17.56 -2.07
C MET A 106 5.43 -18.20 -2.51
N GLY A 107 4.97 -17.88 -3.71
CA GLY A 107 3.68 -18.30 -4.27
C GLY A 107 3.18 -17.29 -5.30
N ILE A 108 1.96 -17.51 -5.80
CA ILE A 108 1.32 -16.57 -6.73
C ILE A 108 1.16 -15.20 -6.05
N GLY A 109 1.75 -14.16 -6.62
CA GLY A 109 1.69 -12.78 -6.12
C GLY A 109 2.35 -12.55 -4.76
N ARG A 110 3.14 -13.50 -4.22
CA ARG A 110 3.77 -13.38 -2.90
C ARG A 110 5.29 -13.33 -3.04
N TYR A 111 5.89 -12.28 -2.51
CA TYR A 111 7.32 -12.00 -2.64
C TYR A 111 7.94 -11.74 -1.28
N HIS A 112 9.13 -12.31 -1.09
CA HIS A 112 9.99 -12.08 0.07
C HIS A 112 11.26 -11.38 -0.40
N PHE A 113 11.46 -10.16 0.08
CA PHE A 113 12.65 -9.36 -0.20
C PHE A 113 13.70 -9.68 0.86
N GLN A 114 14.65 -10.54 0.51
CA GLN A 114 15.68 -11.04 1.42
C GLN A 114 16.79 -10.02 1.56
N SER A 115 17.12 -9.70 2.81
CA SER A 115 18.21 -8.82 3.20
C SER A 115 19.17 -9.57 4.13
N GLY A 116 20.47 -9.27 4.06
CA GLY A 116 21.43 -9.71 5.06
C GLY A 116 21.14 -9.17 6.47
N ASP A 117 20.30 -8.13 6.58
CA ASP A 117 19.81 -7.58 7.85
C ASP A 117 18.42 -8.14 8.20
N GLN A 118 18.37 -9.06 9.16
CA GLN A 118 17.12 -9.69 9.62
C GLN A 118 16.09 -8.69 10.18
N GLN A 119 16.51 -7.50 10.62
CA GLN A 119 15.58 -6.48 11.10
C GLN A 119 14.82 -5.79 9.97
N LYS A 120 15.28 -5.94 8.72
CA LYS A 120 14.70 -5.35 7.51
C LYS A 120 14.02 -6.40 6.64
N ASP A 121 13.35 -7.35 7.28
CA ASP A 121 12.52 -8.35 6.61
C ASP A 121 11.29 -7.67 5.97
N LEU A 122 11.13 -7.83 4.65
CA LEU A 122 10.03 -7.24 3.88
C LEU A 122 9.34 -8.30 3.04
N ARG A 123 8.02 -8.42 3.20
CA ARG A 123 7.17 -9.31 2.41
C ARG A 123 6.03 -8.53 1.79
N ILE A 124 5.77 -8.81 0.52
CA ILE A 124 4.70 -8.17 -0.24
C ILE A 124 3.80 -9.25 -0.83
N SER A 125 2.49 -9.09 -0.66
CA SER A 125 1.49 -9.94 -1.28
C SER A 125 0.58 -9.10 -2.15
N ILE A 126 0.57 -9.35 -3.46
CA ILE A 126 -0.39 -8.79 -4.40
C ILE A 126 -1.69 -9.54 -4.22
N VAL A 127 -2.72 -8.83 -3.75
CA VAL A 127 -4.04 -9.41 -3.50
C VAL A 127 -5.02 -9.11 -4.62
N GLN A 128 -4.83 -7.97 -5.30
CA GLN A 128 -5.54 -7.56 -6.51
C GLN A 128 -4.56 -6.77 -7.38
N ASP A 129 -4.91 -6.51 -8.64
CA ASP A 129 -4.03 -5.84 -9.60
C ASP A 129 -3.55 -4.46 -9.12
N ASP A 130 -4.37 -3.76 -8.36
CA ASP A 130 -4.15 -2.42 -7.81
C ASP A 130 -3.97 -2.43 -6.29
N ARG A 131 -3.84 -3.60 -5.65
CA ARG A 131 -3.84 -3.72 -4.18
C ARG A 131 -2.81 -4.73 -3.68
N ILE A 132 -1.97 -4.28 -2.75
CA ILE A 132 -0.97 -5.11 -2.07
C ILE A 132 -1.13 -5.06 -0.54
N ILE A 133 -0.67 -6.12 0.10
CA ILE A 133 -0.43 -6.18 1.54
C ILE A 133 1.07 -6.17 1.76
N LEU A 134 1.52 -5.14 2.47
CA LEU A 134 2.89 -4.97 2.92
C LEU A 134 3.05 -5.54 4.34
N SER A 135 4.01 -6.44 4.54
CA SER A 135 4.37 -6.97 5.86
C SER A 135 5.85 -6.71 6.15
N TYR A 136 6.16 -6.04 7.25
CA TYR A 136 7.53 -5.74 7.64
C TYR A 136 7.66 -5.65 9.17
N ASN A 137 8.89 -5.75 9.67
CA ASN A 137 9.18 -5.55 11.09
C ASN A 137 9.71 -4.14 11.34
N ILE A 138 9.27 -3.52 12.43
CA ILE A 138 9.84 -2.28 12.95
C ILE A 138 9.91 -2.35 14.47
N ALA A 139 11.10 -2.13 15.05
CA ALA A 139 11.33 -2.18 16.49
C ALA A 139 10.76 -3.46 17.16
N GLY A 140 10.94 -4.61 16.52
CA GLY A 140 10.46 -5.92 17.00
C GLY A 140 8.95 -6.16 16.85
N ARG A 141 8.21 -5.26 16.20
CA ARG A 141 6.77 -5.43 15.93
C ARG A 141 6.55 -5.69 14.45
N ALA A 142 5.84 -6.78 14.16
CA ALA A 142 5.34 -7.06 12.82
C ALA A 142 4.19 -6.10 12.49
N VAL A 143 4.31 -5.40 11.37
CA VAL A 143 3.34 -4.47 10.84
C VAL A 143 2.80 -5.03 9.53
N ARG A 144 1.46 -5.03 9.39
CA ARG A 144 0.78 -5.37 8.13
C ARG A 144 -0.12 -4.21 7.73
N VAL A 145 0.06 -3.70 6.51
CA VAL A 145 -0.67 -2.53 6.02
C VAL A 145 -1.00 -2.72 4.54
N VAL A 146 -2.15 -2.22 4.13
CA VAL A 146 -2.60 -2.25 2.74
C VAL A 146 -2.10 -1.01 1.99
N TYR A 147 -1.58 -1.24 0.79
CA TYR A 147 -1.25 -0.20 -0.17
C TYR A 147 -1.97 -0.48 -1.49
N ILE A 148 -2.22 0.57 -2.25
CA ILE A 148 -2.95 0.54 -3.51
C ILE A 148 -2.22 1.32 -4.59
N LEU A 149 -2.50 1.03 -5.85
CA LEU A 149 -2.27 1.96 -6.94
C LEU A 149 -3.38 3.01 -6.88
N LEU A 150 -2.98 4.26 -6.73
CA LEU A 150 -3.92 5.37 -6.69
C LEU A 150 -4.05 5.91 -8.12
N GLU A 151 -5.26 5.87 -8.68
CA GLU A 151 -5.55 6.38 -10.02
C GLU A 151 -5.55 7.91 -10.05
N GLU A 152 -5.94 8.53 -8.94
CA GLU A 152 -6.06 9.97 -8.81
C GLU A 152 -4.69 10.67 -8.81
N ASN A 153 -4.57 11.78 -9.55
CA ASN A 153 -3.39 12.63 -9.48
C ASN A 153 -3.35 13.34 -8.12
N LEU A 154 -2.46 12.85 -7.25
CA LEU A 154 -2.35 13.34 -5.88
C LEU A 154 -1.97 14.83 -5.80
N GLU A 155 -1.22 15.36 -6.77
CA GLU A 155 -0.90 16.80 -6.84
C GLU A 155 -2.16 17.64 -7.05
N GLU A 156 -2.98 17.23 -8.02
CA GLU A 156 -4.23 17.91 -8.33
C GLU A 156 -5.20 17.85 -7.16
N VAL A 157 -5.33 16.70 -6.50
CA VAL A 157 -6.17 16.54 -5.29
C VAL A 157 -5.74 17.51 -4.19
N ILE A 158 -4.43 17.64 -3.94
CA ILE A 158 -3.88 18.54 -2.92
C ILE A 158 -4.19 20.01 -3.27
N GLU A 159 -3.95 20.41 -4.52
CA GLU A 159 -4.15 21.78 -4.97
C GLU A 159 -5.62 22.18 -5.03
N GLN A 160 -6.50 21.25 -5.42
CA GLN A 160 -7.95 21.44 -5.36
C GLN A 160 -8.42 21.65 -3.92
N GLU A 161 -7.95 20.85 -2.97
CA GLU A 161 -8.33 21.02 -1.56
C GLU A 161 -7.81 22.33 -0.97
N ARG A 162 -6.56 22.72 -1.27
CA ARG A 162 -6.01 24.03 -0.86
C ARG A 162 -6.86 25.18 -1.40
N SER A 163 -7.20 25.12 -2.68
CA SER A 163 -8.05 26.11 -3.34
C SER A 163 -9.45 26.18 -2.73
N ARG A 164 -10.05 25.03 -2.41
CA ARG A 164 -11.36 24.94 -1.75
C ARG A 164 -11.33 25.60 -0.38
N ARG A 165 -10.32 25.30 0.45
CA ARG A 165 -10.14 25.93 1.78
C ARG A 165 -9.94 27.44 1.67
N LEU A 166 -9.16 27.91 0.71
CA LEU A 166 -8.94 29.35 0.49
C LEU A 166 -10.23 30.08 0.09
N LYS A 167 -11.07 29.48 -0.78
CA LYS A 167 -12.39 30.03 -1.15
C LYS A 167 -13.34 30.11 0.05
N ILE A 168 -13.38 29.07 0.89
CA ILE A 168 -14.18 29.05 2.12
C ILE A 168 -13.70 30.14 3.08
N PHE A 169 -12.38 30.23 3.31
CA PHE A 169 -11.79 31.27 4.15
C PHE A 169 -12.13 32.67 3.64
N GLY A 170 -11.98 32.92 2.34
CA GLY A 170 -12.35 34.19 1.71
C GLY A 170 -13.85 34.53 1.85
N THR A 171 -14.72 33.53 1.85
CA THR A 171 -16.16 33.72 2.07
C THR A 171 -16.45 34.09 3.53
N ILE A 172 -15.74 33.47 4.47
CA ILE A 172 -15.86 33.75 5.90
C ILE A 172 -15.35 35.16 6.23
N THR A 173 -14.18 35.55 5.72
CA THR A 173 -13.61 36.88 5.98
C THR A 173 -14.42 38.02 5.35
N LYS A 174 -15.04 37.80 4.20
CA LYS A 174 -15.98 38.77 3.57
C LYS A 174 -17.21 39.07 4.42
N ARG A 175 -17.65 38.16 5.30
CA ARG A 175 -18.80 38.37 6.21
C ARG A 175 -18.45 39.24 7.43
N GLY A 176 -17.22 39.72 7.53
CA GLY A 176 -16.73 40.59 8.59
C GLY A 176 -16.05 39.83 9.74
N ARG A 177 -15.36 40.57 10.63
CA ARG A 177 -14.54 40.02 11.73
C ARG A 177 -15.35 39.31 12.83
N VAL A 178 -16.68 39.40 12.79
CA VAL A 178 -17.59 38.86 13.81
C VAL A 178 -18.57 37.92 13.14
N LEU A 179 -18.38 36.62 13.34
CA LEU A 179 -19.35 35.61 12.92
C LEU A 179 -20.34 35.39 14.06
N LYS A 180 -21.63 35.60 13.80
CA LYS A 180 -22.69 35.33 14.76
C LYS A 180 -23.27 33.95 14.50
N SER A 181 -23.22 33.05 15.49
CA SER A 181 -23.88 31.74 15.45
C SER A 181 -24.87 31.61 16.59
N ALA A 182 -26.06 31.08 16.30
CA ALA A 182 -27.11 30.86 17.30
C ALA A 182 -26.70 29.83 18.38
N GLY A 183 -25.76 28.94 18.08
CA GLY A 183 -25.24 27.94 19.03
C GLY A 183 -23.88 28.26 19.66
N TYR A 184 -23.07 29.12 19.03
CA TYR A 184 -21.68 29.39 19.46
C TYR A 184 -21.41 30.86 19.86
N GLY A 185 -22.38 31.75 19.77
CA GLY A 185 -22.21 33.17 20.11
C GLY A 185 -21.44 33.96 19.02
N ASN A 186 -20.69 34.98 19.43
CA ASN A 186 -19.91 35.84 18.52
C ASN A 186 -18.47 35.33 18.43
N ILE A 187 -18.08 34.76 17.29
CA ILE A 187 -16.69 34.38 17.02
C ILE A 187 -15.97 35.59 16.41
N ARG A 188 -14.91 36.05 17.08
CA ARG A 188 -14.03 37.11 16.57
C ARG A 188 -12.81 36.50 15.88
N LEU A 189 -12.60 36.83 14.61
CA LEU A 189 -11.40 36.43 13.89
C LEU A 189 -10.24 37.36 14.29
N LEU A 190 -9.21 36.80 14.93
CA LEU A 190 -7.96 37.51 15.26
C LEU A 190 -7.07 37.60 14.01
N GLU A 191 -6.44 38.75 13.77
CA GLU A 191 -5.48 38.93 12.68
C GLU A 191 -4.15 38.26 13.05
N GLY A 192 -3.53 37.56 12.09
CA GLY A 192 -2.11 37.16 12.17
C GLY A 192 -1.86 35.67 12.08
N LEU A 193 -1.88 35.13 10.87
CA LEU A 193 -0.99 34.05 10.42
C LEU A 193 -0.60 34.42 8.98
N SER A 194 0.35 35.36 8.88
CA SER A 194 1.07 35.65 7.63
C SER A 194 2.16 34.60 7.41
#